data_AF-A0A947F744-F1
#
_entry.id   AF-A0A947F744-F1
#
_cell.length_a   1.000
_cell.length_b   1.000
_cell.length_c   1.000
_cell.angle_alpha   90.00
_cell.angle_beta   90.00
_cell.angle_gamma   90.00
#
_symmetry.space_group_name_H-M   'P 1'
#
loop_
_entity.id
_entity.type
_entity.pdbx_description
1 polymer ?
#
loop_
_entity_poly.entity_id
_entity_poly.type
_entity_poly.pdbx_seq_one_letter_code
_entity_poly.pdbx_strand_id
1 'polypeptide(L)'
;MQIKPSDQQVPLLGVSGHAGAGHVHSHLGFIQDDSAGFAVASALVRMAYPANTNILQVTVDAETVEVQTVGGGIGRAMARRGFTPYEVELMQRARGLDGLYSQGVAFNCFGRIYGQGVLEAPVAFQTAVCLAVINTFSQNYPGAVMVSQEGIPNNVGACMGALLDLNGITVAVMAVLNATGGGLGPAEDLEGNVSLAAKGQLMNKIGLDQVPTIVLESKAYVPSVCESLQQDSFWVRFNKEQDNPAVGAALIEAVSKSGLPMMHSDQAYPRDTGEMRKAVCSLSQRIIELGRSLEQCVTSADKVQVIAELALLVSQDAGGVTYMSDELHDIVAGGGLVPGTAAVLSLAVSQSTIEQTKIPEFSSQDAKNYLNITCDALKILASNVQHAQLYLERKQKFIKEHLERLSSV
;
A
#
# COMPACT_ATOMS: atom_id res chain seq x y z
N MET A 1 -8.81 -8.92 22.20
CA MET A 1 -10.08 -8.79 21.46
C MET A 1 -10.31 -10.09 20.72
N GLN A 2 -11.55 -10.60 20.68
CA GLN A 2 -11.88 -11.77 19.87
C GLN A 2 -12.36 -11.27 18.51
N ILE A 3 -11.61 -11.59 17.46
CA ILE A 3 -12.01 -11.35 16.06
C ILE A 3 -12.36 -12.72 15.49
N LYS A 4 -13.52 -12.83 14.83
CA LYS A 4 -14.02 -14.09 14.28
C LYS A 4 -14.67 -13.86 12.92
N PRO A 5 -14.96 -14.92 12.15
CA PRO A 5 -15.79 -14.81 10.96
C PRO A 5 -17.13 -14.15 11.29
N SER A 6 -17.61 -13.25 10.43
CA SER A 6 -18.97 -12.70 10.59
C SER A 6 -20.00 -13.59 9.89
N ASP A 7 -21.12 -13.84 10.57
CA ASP A 7 -22.31 -14.46 9.98
C ASP A 7 -23.23 -13.42 9.31
N GLN A 8 -22.95 -12.13 9.48
CA GLN A 8 -23.71 -11.04 8.86
C GLN A 8 -23.17 -10.75 7.45
N GLN A 9 -24.08 -10.41 6.54
CA GLN A 9 -23.72 -10.08 5.15
C GLN A 9 -23.44 -8.60 4.91
N VAL A 10 -23.88 -7.72 5.82
CA VAL A 10 -23.77 -6.28 5.66
C VAL A 10 -22.80 -5.73 6.70
N PRO A 11 -21.67 -5.12 6.29
CA PRO A 11 -20.75 -4.48 7.22
C PRO A 11 -21.32 -3.19 7.77
N LEU A 12 -20.89 -2.84 8.98
CA LEU A 12 -21.12 -1.53 9.58
C LEU A 12 -19.99 -0.55 9.23
N LEU A 13 -18.76 -1.07 9.15
CA LEU A 13 -17.52 -0.30 8.99
C LEU A 13 -16.56 -1.04 8.03
N GLY A 14 -15.59 -0.30 7.52
CA GLY A 14 -14.57 -0.79 6.61
C GLY A 14 -13.14 -0.65 7.15
N VAL A 15 -12.25 -1.54 6.71
CA VAL A 15 -10.81 -1.38 6.78
C VAL A 15 -10.23 -1.75 5.42
N SER A 16 -9.38 -0.88 4.87
CA SER A 16 -8.63 -1.16 3.64
C SER A 16 -7.15 -0.88 3.88
N GLY A 17 -6.28 -1.73 3.36
CA GLY A 17 -4.83 -1.48 3.35
C GLY A 17 -4.20 -2.10 2.12
N HIS A 18 -3.08 -1.55 1.66
CA HIS A 18 -2.43 -2.00 0.44
C HIS A 18 -0.92 -2.27 0.61
N ALA A 19 -0.36 -2.85 -0.44
CA ALA A 19 1.08 -2.97 -0.67
C ALA A 19 1.39 -2.50 -2.08
N GLY A 20 2.12 -1.39 -2.19
CA GLY A 20 2.80 -0.99 -3.42
C GLY A 20 4.09 -1.78 -3.62
N ALA A 21 4.05 -2.83 -4.44
CA ALA A 21 5.23 -3.68 -4.63
C ALA A 21 6.39 -2.90 -5.28
N GLY A 22 7.43 -2.61 -4.50
CA GLY A 22 8.59 -1.80 -4.91
C GLY A 22 8.45 -0.29 -4.72
N HIS A 23 7.34 0.21 -4.19
CA HIS A 23 7.14 1.66 -4.01
C HIS A 23 7.83 2.19 -2.75
N VAL A 24 9.14 2.30 -2.83
CA VAL A 24 9.97 2.76 -1.72
C VAL A 24 10.15 4.25 -1.69
N HIS A 25 10.28 4.88 -2.86
CA HIS A 25 10.57 6.30 -2.98
C HIS A 25 9.49 7.02 -3.75
N SER A 26 9.30 8.28 -3.39
CA SER A 26 8.46 9.22 -4.11
C SER A 26 9.15 10.59 -4.16
N HIS A 27 8.58 11.51 -4.92
CA HIS A 27 9.07 12.87 -5.08
C HIS A 27 9.26 13.60 -3.74
N LEU A 28 10.12 14.62 -3.73
CA LEU A 28 10.44 15.44 -2.54
C LEU A 28 11.07 14.65 -1.38
N GLY A 29 11.81 13.58 -1.68
CA GLY A 29 12.56 12.82 -0.69
C GLY A 29 11.70 11.94 0.23
N PHE A 30 10.45 11.65 -0.18
CA PHE A 30 9.56 10.73 0.50
C PHE A 30 10.10 9.29 0.40
N ILE A 31 10.12 8.55 1.52
CA ILE A 31 10.63 7.17 1.59
C ILE A 31 9.71 6.31 2.45
N GLN A 32 9.36 5.10 2.02
CA GLN A 32 8.39 4.27 2.75
C GLN A 32 8.62 2.75 2.71
N ASP A 33 8.04 2.08 3.70
CA ASP A 33 7.49 0.74 3.57
C ASP A 33 6.00 0.83 3.26
N ASP A 34 5.70 0.65 1.98
CA ASP A 34 4.35 0.76 1.43
C ASP A 34 3.50 -0.49 1.64
N SER A 35 4.06 -1.53 2.27
CA SER A 35 3.36 -2.79 2.51
C SER A 35 2.69 -2.89 3.88
N ALA A 36 2.82 -1.84 4.71
CA ALA A 36 2.29 -1.80 6.07
C ALA A 36 0.76 -2.01 6.11
N GLY A 37 0.02 -1.34 5.22
CA GLY A 37 -1.44 -1.47 5.13
C GLY A 37 -1.89 -2.89 4.85
N PHE A 38 -1.30 -3.53 3.85
CA PHE A 38 -1.54 -4.93 3.48
C PHE A 38 -1.24 -5.88 4.63
N ALA A 39 -0.11 -5.68 5.32
CA ALA A 39 0.30 -6.50 6.44
C ALA A 39 -0.74 -6.48 7.57
N VAL A 40 -1.24 -5.29 7.91
CA VAL A 40 -2.22 -5.10 8.99
C VAL A 40 -3.60 -5.61 8.59
N ALA A 41 -4.08 -5.28 7.38
CA ALA A 41 -5.37 -5.77 6.89
C ALA A 41 -5.39 -7.30 6.80
N SER A 42 -4.32 -7.90 6.27
CA SER A 42 -4.17 -9.36 6.21
C SER A 42 -4.02 -9.98 7.60
N ALA A 43 -3.39 -9.30 8.56
CA ALA A 43 -3.33 -9.76 9.94
C ALA A 43 -4.72 -9.75 10.62
N LEU A 44 -5.57 -8.76 10.35
CA LEU A 44 -6.98 -8.77 10.79
C LEU A 44 -7.72 -9.99 10.24
N VAL A 45 -7.57 -10.27 8.94
CA VAL A 45 -8.13 -11.46 8.30
C VAL A 45 -7.60 -12.72 8.99
N ARG A 46 -6.28 -12.82 9.25
CA ARG A 46 -5.65 -13.95 9.95
C ARG A 46 -6.20 -14.18 11.35
N MET A 47 -6.59 -13.14 12.06
CA MET A 47 -7.18 -13.27 13.40
C MET A 47 -8.55 -13.97 13.37
N ALA A 48 -9.35 -13.76 12.32
CA ALA A 48 -10.62 -14.46 12.12
C ALA A 48 -10.48 -15.81 11.40
N TYR A 49 -9.52 -15.90 10.47
CA TYR A 49 -9.29 -17.02 9.57
C TYR A 49 -7.82 -17.47 9.69
N PRO A 50 -7.44 -18.22 10.73
CA PRO A 50 -6.05 -18.56 11.01
C PRO A 50 -5.37 -19.36 9.89
N ALA A 51 -4.46 -18.73 9.16
CA ALA A 51 -3.62 -19.39 8.16
C ALA A 51 -2.13 -19.11 8.39
N ASN A 52 -1.27 -20.07 8.04
CA ASN A 52 0.18 -19.93 8.17
C ASN A 52 0.79 -19.33 6.89
N THR A 53 1.21 -18.08 7.00
CA THR A 53 1.79 -17.27 5.92
C THR A 53 3.32 -17.32 5.87
N ASN A 54 3.96 -18.15 6.69
CA ASN A 54 5.41 -18.32 6.63
C ASN A 54 5.81 -18.96 5.30
N ILE A 55 6.90 -18.49 4.73
CA ILE A 55 7.42 -18.98 3.45
C ILE A 55 8.04 -20.37 3.66
N LEU A 56 7.51 -21.35 2.94
CA LEU A 56 8.00 -22.72 2.94
C LEU A 56 9.17 -22.88 1.95
N GLN A 57 9.00 -22.37 0.74
CA GLN A 57 9.93 -22.57 -0.36
C GLN A 57 9.87 -21.41 -1.37
N VAL A 58 11.01 -21.13 -2.00
CA VAL A 58 11.11 -20.24 -3.16
C VAL A 58 11.76 -21.01 -4.30
N THR A 59 11.14 -20.98 -5.48
CA THR A 59 11.69 -21.56 -6.71
C THR A 59 11.70 -20.52 -7.82
N VAL A 60 12.62 -20.66 -8.76
CA VAL A 60 12.73 -19.77 -9.91
C VAL A 60 12.87 -20.62 -11.17
N ASP A 61 12.05 -20.30 -12.16
CA ASP A 61 12.12 -20.86 -13.51
C ASP A 61 12.20 -19.72 -14.52
N ALA A 62 13.34 -19.63 -15.20
CA ALA A 62 13.68 -18.54 -16.10
C ALA A 62 13.41 -17.13 -15.51
N GLU A 63 12.34 -16.49 -15.96
CA GLU A 63 11.95 -15.13 -15.58
C GLU A 63 10.92 -15.09 -14.44
N THR A 64 10.45 -16.25 -13.97
CA THR A 64 9.38 -16.36 -12.98
C THR A 64 9.91 -16.83 -11.63
N VAL A 65 9.60 -16.07 -10.58
CA VAL A 65 9.77 -16.51 -9.20
C VAL A 65 8.44 -17.03 -8.67
N GLU A 66 8.49 -18.16 -7.97
CA GLU A 66 7.36 -18.77 -7.27
C GLU A 66 7.68 -18.88 -5.78
N VAL A 67 6.75 -18.39 -4.96
CA VAL A 67 6.79 -18.47 -3.51
C VAL A 67 5.66 -19.35 -3.03
N GLN A 68 5.99 -20.34 -2.20
CA GLN A 68 5.03 -21.20 -1.53
C GLN A 68 5.03 -20.92 -0.02
N THR A 69 3.86 -20.76 0.58
CA THR A 69 3.70 -20.66 2.04
C THR A 69 3.47 -22.03 2.69
N VAL A 70 3.70 -22.12 4.00
CA VAL A 70 3.38 -23.32 4.80
C VAL A 70 1.88 -23.63 4.76
N GLY A 71 1.03 -22.62 4.65
CA GLY A 71 -0.42 -22.78 4.46
C GLY A 71 -0.82 -23.23 3.05
N GLY A 72 0.12 -23.55 2.16
CA GLY A 72 -0.13 -24.10 0.83
C GLY A 72 -0.41 -23.07 -0.26
N GLY A 73 -0.44 -21.77 0.07
CA GLY A 73 -0.61 -20.71 -0.91
C GLY A 73 0.59 -20.57 -1.82
N ILE A 74 0.33 -20.30 -3.10
CA ILE A 74 1.35 -20.12 -4.13
C ILE A 74 1.17 -18.76 -4.80
N GLY A 75 2.24 -17.99 -4.87
CA GLY A 75 2.31 -16.73 -5.61
C GLY A 75 3.41 -16.77 -6.64
N ARG A 76 3.17 -16.15 -7.80
CA ARG A 76 4.12 -16.10 -8.92
C ARG A 76 4.21 -14.70 -9.48
N ALA A 77 5.41 -14.28 -9.85
CA ALA A 77 5.64 -13.02 -10.51
C ALA A 77 6.88 -13.10 -11.42
N MET A 78 6.94 -12.20 -12.41
CA MET A 78 8.01 -12.18 -13.39
C MET A 78 8.88 -10.92 -13.25
N ALA A 79 10.18 -11.06 -13.50
CA ALA A 79 11.13 -9.96 -13.71
C ALA A 79 11.57 -9.94 -15.18
N ARG A 80 11.57 -8.78 -15.85
CA ARG A 80 11.87 -8.70 -17.29
C ARG A 80 13.28 -9.15 -17.65
N ARG A 81 14.23 -8.95 -16.74
CA ARG A 81 15.63 -9.37 -16.90
C ARG A 81 15.92 -10.76 -16.31
N GLY A 82 14.88 -11.46 -15.86
CA GLY A 82 14.99 -12.72 -15.15
C GLY A 82 15.80 -12.64 -13.86
N PHE A 83 16.37 -13.77 -13.46
CA PHE A 83 17.09 -13.91 -12.21
C PHE A 83 18.44 -14.60 -12.42
N THR A 84 19.48 -14.05 -11.81
CA THR A 84 20.79 -14.70 -11.72
C THR A 84 20.77 -15.81 -10.67
N PRO A 85 21.68 -16.81 -10.77
CA PRO A 85 21.80 -17.84 -9.73
C PRO A 85 22.06 -17.28 -8.32
N TYR A 86 22.75 -16.15 -8.22
CA TYR A 86 23.01 -15.48 -6.94
C TYR A 86 21.75 -14.86 -6.34
N GLU A 87 20.89 -14.25 -7.16
CA GLU A 87 19.59 -13.76 -6.70
C GLU A 87 18.71 -14.91 -6.22
N VAL A 88 18.72 -16.06 -6.93
CA VAL A 88 18.02 -17.27 -6.49
C VAL A 88 18.53 -17.77 -5.14
N GLU A 89 19.85 -17.75 -4.91
CA GLU A 89 20.46 -18.10 -3.62
C GLU A 89 20.04 -17.12 -2.51
N LEU A 90 20.07 -15.81 -2.78
CA LEU A 90 19.64 -14.77 -1.83
C LEU A 90 18.18 -14.95 -1.40
N MET A 91 17.27 -15.27 -2.33
CA MET A 91 15.87 -15.50 -2.02
C MET A 91 15.63 -16.67 -1.06
N GLN A 92 16.55 -17.63 -0.94
CA GLN A 92 16.39 -18.74 0.00
C GLN A 92 16.40 -18.28 1.46
N ARG A 93 16.93 -17.08 1.75
CA ARG A 93 16.87 -16.45 3.08
C ARG A 93 15.45 -16.16 3.55
N ALA A 94 14.49 -16.11 2.62
CA ALA A 94 13.09 -15.90 2.96
C ALA A 94 12.43 -17.08 3.68
N ARG A 95 13.02 -18.28 3.61
CA ARG A 95 12.43 -19.48 4.21
C ARG A 95 12.21 -19.28 5.71
N GLY A 96 10.97 -19.51 6.15
CA GLY A 96 10.54 -19.35 7.53
C GLY A 96 10.12 -17.92 7.91
N LEU A 97 10.40 -16.91 7.09
CA LEU A 97 9.90 -15.55 7.30
C LEU A 97 8.40 -15.49 6.99
N ASP A 98 7.68 -14.60 7.68
CA ASP A 98 6.24 -14.39 7.49
C ASP A 98 5.99 -13.47 6.29
N GLY A 99 5.27 -13.99 5.27
CA GLY A 99 4.97 -13.27 4.05
C GLY A 99 4.09 -12.03 4.23
N LEU A 100 3.45 -11.85 5.39
CA LEU A 100 2.73 -10.60 5.69
C LEU A 100 3.63 -9.36 5.62
N TYR A 101 4.92 -9.50 5.96
CA TYR A 101 5.90 -8.41 5.96
C TYR A 101 6.69 -8.37 4.65
N SER A 102 5.97 -8.33 3.52
CA SER A 102 6.51 -8.60 2.18
C SER A 102 7.74 -7.77 1.79
N GLN A 103 7.75 -6.46 2.09
CA GLN A 103 8.89 -5.59 1.83
C GLN A 103 10.09 -5.96 2.71
N GLY A 104 9.87 -6.20 4.01
CA GLY A 104 10.90 -6.69 4.93
C GLY A 104 11.49 -8.04 4.51
N VAL A 105 10.66 -8.96 3.98
CA VAL A 105 11.12 -10.22 3.40
C VAL A 105 12.04 -9.98 2.20
N ALA A 106 11.69 -9.05 1.31
CA ALA A 106 12.54 -8.67 0.19
C ALA A 106 13.85 -8.03 0.66
N PHE A 107 13.84 -7.15 1.67
CA PHE A 107 15.05 -6.59 2.26
C PHE A 107 15.98 -7.65 2.86
N ASN A 108 15.43 -8.64 3.57
CA ASN A 108 16.23 -9.73 4.14
C ASN A 108 16.98 -10.53 3.06
N CYS A 109 16.44 -10.58 1.84
CA CYS A 109 17.07 -11.26 0.71
C CYS A 109 18.05 -10.36 -0.04
N PHE A 110 17.62 -9.16 -0.45
CA PHE A 110 18.34 -8.31 -1.42
C PHE A 110 18.98 -7.06 -0.81
N GLY A 111 18.66 -6.71 0.43
CA GLY A 111 19.13 -5.51 1.12
C GLY A 111 18.40 -4.22 0.74
N ARG A 112 17.99 -4.05 -0.52
CA ARG A 112 17.18 -2.92 -1.01
C ARG A 112 16.15 -3.37 -2.04
N ILE A 113 15.11 -2.56 -2.20
CA ILE A 113 14.10 -2.71 -3.24
C ILE A 113 13.78 -1.33 -3.81
N TYR A 114 13.72 -1.23 -5.13
CA TYR A 114 13.39 0.00 -5.85
C TYR A 114 12.52 -0.38 -7.05
N GLY A 115 11.35 0.24 -7.13
CA GLY A 115 10.43 0.14 -8.25
C GLY A 115 10.95 0.85 -9.50
N GLN A 116 10.02 1.29 -10.33
CA GLN A 116 10.25 2.01 -11.59
C GLN A 116 11.18 1.27 -12.56
N GLY A 117 11.21 -0.07 -12.47
CA GLY A 117 12.05 -0.96 -13.29
C GLY A 117 13.55 -0.94 -12.93
N VAL A 118 13.91 -0.40 -11.76
CA VAL A 118 15.30 -0.30 -11.30
C VAL A 118 15.78 -1.63 -10.74
N LEU A 119 15.10 -2.17 -9.72
CA LEU A 119 15.41 -3.46 -9.12
C LEU A 119 14.28 -4.47 -9.35
N GLU A 120 14.20 -5.00 -10.57
CA GLU A 120 13.09 -5.87 -11.00
C GLU A 120 12.97 -7.18 -10.20
N ALA A 121 14.10 -7.80 -9.86
CA ALA A 121 14.13 -9.05 -9.13
C ALA A 121 13.51 -8.96 -7.72
N PRO A 122 13.92 -8.03 -6.83
CA PRO A 122 13.28 -7.89 -5.51
C PRO A 122 11.83 -7.44 -5.61
N VAL A 123 11.44 -6.64 -6.62
CA VAL A 123 10.04 -6.25 -6.82
C VAL A 123 9.18 -7.44 -7.21
N ALA A 124 9.60 -8.22 -8.21
CA ALA A 124 8.91 -9.45 -8.59
C ALA A 124 8.82 -10.42 -7.39
N PHE A 125 9.89 -10.54 -6.61
CA PHE A 125 9.88 -11.38 -5.41
C PHE A 125 8.86 -10.90 -4.37
N GLN A 126 8.81 -9.59 -4.05
CA GLN A 126 7.79 -9.04 -3.16
C GLN A 126 6.37 -9.31 -3.67
N THR A 127 6.13 -9.09 -4.97
CA THR A 127 4.84 -9.40 -5.61
C THR A 127 4.45 -10.86 -5.42
N ALA A 128 5.38 -11.80 -5.67
CA ALA A 128 5.12 -13.23 -5.47
C ALA A 128 4.81 -13.58 -4.00
N VAL A 129 5.49 -12.95 -3.04
CA VAL A 129 5.22 -13.12 -1.60
C VAL A 129 3.78 -12.67 -1.27
N CYS A 130 3.37 -11.47 -1.67
CA CYS A 130 2.01 -10.97 -1.43
C CYS A 130 0.93 -11.86 -2.08
N LEU A 131 1.16 -12.31 -3.32
CA LEU A 131 0.25 -13.23 -4.01
C LEU A 131 0.14 -14.57 -3.29
N ALA A 132 1.25 -15.09 -2.75
CA ALA A 132 1.27 -16.32 -1.99
C ALA A 132 0.45 -16.19 -0.69
N VAL A 133 0.54 -15.04 0.00
CA VAL A 133 -0.29 -14.71 1.17
C VAL A 133 -1.78 -14.70 0.81
N ILE A 134 -2.18 -13.94 -0.21
CA ILE A 134 -3.57 -13.87 -0.67
C ILE A 134 -4.10 -15.27 -1.02
N ASN A 135 -3.30 -16.04 -1.76
CA ASN A 135 -3.67 -17.38 -2.16
C ASN A 135 -3.78 -18.34 -0.97
N THR A 136 -2.94 -18.18 0.05
CA THR A 136 -3.01 -18.96 1.30
C THR A 136 -4.39 -18.84 1.93
N PHE A 137 -4.88 -17.62 2.14
CA PHE A 137 -6.19 -17.43 2.76
C PHE A 137 -7.34 -17.95 1.89
N SER A 138 -7.29 -17.67 0.58
CA SER A 138 -8.29 -18.12 -0.38
C SER A 138 -8.45 -19.66 -0.41
N GLN A 139 -7.34 -20.39 -0.39
CA GLN A 139 -7.36 -21.85 -0.39
C GLN A 139 -7.84 -22.45 0.93
N ASN A 140 -7.44 -21.86 2.06
CA ASN A 140 -7.80 -22.40 3.38
C ASN A 140 -9.24 -22.06 3.78
N TYR A 141 -9.81 -20.97 3.23
CA TYR A 141 -11.14 -20.47 3.58
C TYR A 141 -11.96 -20.11 2.34
N PRO A 142 -12.21 -21.08 1.43
CA PRO A 142 -12.92 -20.82 0.19
C PRO A 142 -14.33 -20.30 0.46
N GLY A 143 -14.70 -19.22 -0.22
CA GLY A 143 -16.02 -18.58 -0.10
C GLY A 143 -16.14 -17.59 1.07
N ALA A 144 -15.38 -17.78 2.16
CA ALA A 144 -15.33 -16.83 3.28
C ALA A 144 -14.29 -15.72 3.04
N VAL A 145 -13.12 -16.09 2.52
CA VAL A 145 -12.14 -15.14 2.00
C VAL A 145 -12.28 -15.07 0.49
N MET A 146 -12.69 -13.90 0.01
CA MET A 146 -12.95 -13.64 -1.41
C MET A 146 -11.74 -12.95 -2.03
N VAL A 147 -11.41 -13.32 -3.26
CA VAL A 147 -10.24 -12.78 -3.97
C VAL A 147 -10.63 -12.32 -5.37
N SER A 148 -10.03 -11.24 -5.82
CA SER A 148 -10.09 -10.79 -7.22
C SER A 148 -8.69 -10.36 -7.67
N GLN A 149 -8.48 -10.28 -8.98
CA GLN A 149 -7.39 -9.46 -9.52
C GLN A 149 -7.68 -7.97 -9.24
N GLU A 150 -6.69 -7.10 -9.40
CA GLU A 150 -6.89 -5.64 -9.42
C GLU A 150 -7.84 -5.22 -10.54
N GLY A 151 -7.57 -5.73 -11.76
CA GLY A 151 -8.37 -5.46 -12.95
C GLY A 151 -7.97 -4.23 -13.76
N ILE A 152 -6.73 -3.76 -13.60
CA ILE A 152 -6.10 -2.73 -14.45
C ILE A 152 -5.17 -3.39 -15.48
N PRO A 153 -5.13 -2.93 -16.75
CA PRO A 153 -4.20 -3.45 -17.75
C PRO A 153 -2.73 -3.43 -17.28
N ASN A 154 -2.00 -4.50 -17.55
CA ASN A 154 -0.61 -4.73 -17.14
C ASN A 154 -0.37 -4.93 -15.62
N ASN A 155 -1.37 -4.68 -14.77
CA ASN A 155 -1.29 -5.03 -13.36
C ASN A 155 -1.39 -6.56 -13.17
N VAL A 156 -0.62 -7.06 -12.22
CA VAL A 156 -0.56 -8.47 -11.79
C VAL A 156 -0.90 -8.62 -10.31
N GLY A 157 -1.25 -7.53 -9.63
CA GLY A 157 -1.67 -7.57 -8.24
C GLY A 157 -3.09 -8.08 -8.05
N ALA A 158 -3.45 -8.29 -6.79
CA ALA A 158 -4.69 -8.94 -6.41
C ALA A 158 -5.25 -8.33 -5.11
N CYS A 159 -6.53 -8.55 -4.89
CA CYS A 159 -7.25 -8.08 -3.72
C CYS A 159 -7.83 -9.27 -2.95
N MET A 160 -7.75 -9.22 -1.63
CA MET A 160 -8.39 -10.15 -0.71
C MET A 160 -9.39 -9.38 0.14
N GLY A 161 -10.61 -9.90 0.28
CA GLY A 161 -11.67 -9.31 1.09
C GLY A 161 -12.38 -10.34 1.97
N ALA A 162 -12.75 -9.95 3.19
CA ALA A 162 -13.51 -10.79 4.12
C ALA A 162 -14.40 -9.95 5.05
N LEU A 163 -15.47 -10.57 5.55
CA LEU A 163 -16.31 -10.00 6.61
C LEU A 163 -15.89 -10.59 7.96
N LEU A 164 -15.60 -9.71 8.92
CA LEU A 164 -15.16 -10.04 10.26
C LEU A 164 -16.17 -9.55 11.30
N ASP A 165 -16.36 -10.28 12.39
CA ASP A 165 -17.08 -9.82 13.57
C ASP A 165 -16.06 -9.46 14.65
N LEU A 166 -16.08 -8.19 15.05
CA LEU A 166 -15.27 -7.63 16.13
C LEU A 166 -16.18 -7.28 17.30
N ASN A 167 -16.42 -8.26 18.17
CA ASN A 167 -17.33 -8.13 19.32
C ASN A 167 -18.73 -7.62 18.92
N GLY A 168 -19.34 -8.20 17.89
CA GLY A 168 -20.67 -7.81 17.40
C GLY A 168 -20.67 -6.64 16.40
N ILE A 169 -19.49 -6.09 16.06
CA ILE A 169 -19.33 -5.10 15.00
C ILE A 169 -18.92 -5.85 13.73
N THR A 170 -19.78 -5.89 12.71
CA THR A 170 -19.41 -6.44 11.40
C THR A 170 -18.55 -5.45 10.64
N VAL A 171 -17.35 -5.87 10.24
CA VAL A 171 -16.36 -5.05 9.54
C VAL A 171 -15.96 -5.74 8.25
N ALA A 172 -16.04 -5.01 7.13
CA ALA A 172 -15.46 -5.44 5.87
C ALA A 172 -13.96 -5.09 5.88
N VAL A 173 -13.11 -6.07 5.68
CA VAL A 173 -11.66 -5.88 5.60
C VAL A 173 -11.19 -6.23 4.19
N MET A 174 -10.36 -5.36 3.61
CA MET A 174 -9.72 -5.58 2.32
C MET A 174 -8.21 -5.35 2.41
N ALA A 175 -7.46 -6.30 1.85
CA ALA A 175 -6.02 -6.18 1.63
C ALA A 175 -5.76 -6.16 0.12
N VAL A 176 -5.01 -5.18 -0.35
CA VAL A 176 -4.72 -4.95 -1.78
C VAL A 176 -3.23 -5.10 -2.04
N LEU A 177 -2.86 -5.79 -3.11
CA LEU A 177 -1.53 -5.73 -3.68
C LEU A 177 -1.64 -4.92 -4.97
N ASN A 178 -0.94 -3.79 -5.04
CA ASN A 178 -0.74 -3.06 -6.28
C ASN A 178 0.60 -3.48 -6.86
N ALA A 179 0.58 -4.04 -8.08
CA ALA A 179 1.80 -4.50 -8.73
C ALA A 179 1.66 -4.56 -10.25
N THR A 180 2.71 -4.13 -10.96
CA THR A 180 2.80 -4.25 -12.43
C THR A 180 3.68 -5.43 -12.83
N GLY A 181 3.32 -6.13 -13.90
CA GLY A 181 4.10 -7.25 -14.43
C GLY A 181 5.53 -6.85 -14.83
N GLY A 182 6.50 -7.74 -14.62
CA GLY A 182 7.90 -7.51 -14.98
C GLY A 182 8.78 -6.91 -13.88
N GLY A 183 8.26 -6.78 -12.65
CA GLY A 183 9.01 -6.20 -11.52
C GLY A 183 9.17 -4.69 -11.64
N LEU A 184 8.19 -4.00 -12.24
CA LEU A 184 8.34 -2.60 -12.62
C LEU A 184 8.08 -1.61 -11.48
N GLY A 185 7.50 -2.03 -10.36
CA GLY A 185 6.87 -1.12 -9.41
C GLY A 185 5.35 -1.09 -9.61
N PRO A 186 4.61 -0.44 -8.71
CA PRO A 186 3.17 -0.53 -8.75
C PRO A 186 2.54 0.60 -9.56
N ALA A 187 1.40 0.29 -10.16
CA ALA A 187 0.37 1.26 -10.52
C ALA A 187 -0.76 1.12 -9.49
N GLU A 188 -0.98 2.18 -8.74
CA GLU A 188 -1.72 2.28 -7.48
C GLU A 188 -3.02 3.07 -7.61
N ASP A 189 -3.57 3.18 -8.82
CA ASP A 189 -4.92 3.69 -9.06
C ASP A 189 -5.98 3.01 -8.16
N LEU A 190 -5.69 1.83 -7.63
CA LEU A 190 -6.57 1.08 -6.74
C LEU A 190 -6.07 1.03 -5.29
N GLU A 191 -5.22 1.94 -4.84
CA GLU A 191 -4.89 2.07 -3.41
C GLU A 191 -6.09 2.55 -2.58
N GLY A 192 -5.90 2.68 -1.27
CA GLY A 192 -6.92 3.15 -0.34
C GLY A 192 -8.25 2.40 -0.50
N ASN A 193 -9.34 3.14 -0.59
CA ASN A 193 -10.68 2.58 -0.80
C ASN A 193 -11.31 2.96 -2.15
N VAL A 194 -10.47 3.21 -3.16
CA VAL A 194 -10.92 3.37 -4.55
C VAL A 194 -11.66 2.11 -5.02
N SER A 195 -12.90 2.29 -5.46
CA SER A 195 -13.83 1.22 -5.84
C SER A 195 -14.06 1.20 -7.34
N LEU A 196 -13.03 0.81 -8.10
CA LEU A 196 -13.01 0.69 -9.56
C LEU A 196 -12.51 -0.70 -9.99
N ALA A 197 -12.74 -1.05 -11.26
CA ALA A 197 -12.28 -2.31 -11.86
C ALA A 197 -12.71 -3.57 -11.07
N ALA A 198 -11.91 -4.64 -11.11
CA ALA A 198 -12.23 -5.90 -10.43
C ALA A 198 -12.18 -5.77 -8.90
N LYS A 199 -11.29 -4.90 -8.36
CA LYS A 199 -11.32 -4.52 -6.93
C LYS A 199 -12.69 -3.95 -6.54
N GLY A 200 -13.23 -3.03 -7.33
CA GLY A 200 -14.53 -2.38 -7.07
C GLY A 200 -15.68 -3.38 -7.01
N GLN A 201 -15.67 -4.39 -7.89
CA GLN A 201 -16.66 -5.47 -7.86
C GLN A 201 -16.57 -6.28 -6.55
N LEU A 202 -15.35 -6.60 -6.10
CA LEU A 202 -15.14 -7.27 -4.82
C LEU A 202 -15.58 -6.39 -3.64
N MET A 203 -15.25 -5.10 -3.65
CA MET A 203 -15.67 -4.15 -2.63
C MET A 203 -17.20 -4.09 -2.51
N ASN A 204 -17.90 -3.99 -3.65
CA ASN A 204 -19.37 -4.01 -3.68
C ASN A 204 -19.93 -5.31 -3.08
N LYS A 205 -19.31 -6.45 -3.42
CA LYS A 205 -19.75 -7.77 -2.95
C LYS A 205 -19.66 -7.92 -1.43
N ILE A 206 -18.63 -7.34 -0.81
CA ILE A 206 -18.46 -7.36 0.66
C ILE A 206 -19.05 -6.12 1.35
N GLY A 207 -19.69 -5.21 0.60
CA GLY A 207 -20.29 -3.98 1.12
C GLY A 207 -19.31 -2.91 1.60
N LEU A 208 -18.01 -3.04 1.31
CA LEU A 208 -16.98 -2.11 1.77
C LEU A 208 -17.16 -0.70 1.17
N ASP A 209 -17.66 -0.61 -0.05
CA ASP A 209 -17.81 0.69 -0.73
C ASP A 209 -18.94 1.54 -0.14
N GLN A 210 -19.79 0.98 0.72
CA GLN A 210 -20.97 1.66 1.28
C GLN A 210 -20.79 2.11 2.73
N VAL A 211 -19.60 1.92 3.33
CA VAL A 211 -19.38 2.14 4.77
C VAL A 211 -18.19 3.08 5.04
N PRO A 212 -18.20 3.79 6.18
CA PRO A 212 -17.02 4.52 6.64
C PRO A 212 -15.84 3.57 6.80
N THR A 213 -14.69 3.95 6.28
CA THR A 213 -13.53 3.06 6.12
C THR A 213 -12.29 3.65 6.77
N ILE A 214 -11.58 2.87 7.58
CA ILE A 214 -10.21 3.18 7.97
C ILE A 214 -9.29 2.74 6.83
N VAL A 215 -8.48 3.66 6.30
CA VAL A 215 -7.42 3.32 5.35
C VAL A 215 -6.11 3.19 6.12
N LEU A 216 -5.42 2.06 5.94
CA LEU A 216 -4.16 1.72 6.59
C LEU A 216 -3.03 1.91 5.58
N GLU A 217 -2.09 2.78 5.93
CA GLU A 217 -1.05 3.25 5.05
C GLU A 217 0.36 2.97 5.60
N SER A 218 1.34 3.32 4.79
CA SER A 218 2.75 3.05 4.98
C SER A 218 3.37 3.49 6.32
N LYS A 219 4.55 2.91 6.56
CA LYS A 219 5.55 3.48 7.48
C LYS A 219 6.50 4.34 6.66
N ALA A 220 6.41 5.66 6.82
CA ALA A 220 6.99 6.59 5.87
C ALA A 220 7.78 7.72 6.54
N TYR A 221 8.81 8.19 5.84
CA TYR A 221 9.53 9.41 6.12
C TYR A 221 9.17 10.45 5.04
N VAL A 222 8.70 11.61 5.47
CA VAL A 222 8.37 12.75 4.60
C VAL A 222 9.16 13.95 5.12
N PRO A 223 10.18 14.46 4.42
CA PRO A 223 11.10 15.45 4.98
C PRO A 223 10.40 16.66 5.62
N SER A 224 9.42 17.24 4.92
CA SER A 224 8.67 18.43 5.38
C SER A 224 7.89 18.24 6.68
N VAL A 225 7.70 16.99 7.12
CA VAL A 225 6.93 16.62 8.31
C VAL A 225 7.82 15.95 9.36
N CYS A 226 8.69 15.07 8.91
CA CYS A 226 9.41 14.10 9.73
C CYS A 226 10.75 14.61 10.26
N GLU A 227 11.37 15.60 9.62
CA GLU A 227 12.67 16.14 10.06
C GLU A 227 12.64 16.65 11.51
N SER A 228 11.49 17.19 11.94
CA SER A 228 11.32 17.75 13.29
C SER A 228 10.91 16.72 14.35
N LEU A 229 10.58 15.49 13.93
CA LEU A 229 10.11 14.44 14.85
C LEU A 229 11.25 13.93 15.72
N GLN A 230 11.02 13.90 17.03
CA GLN A 230 11.97 13.34 18.00
C GLN A 230 11.98 11.81 18.01
N GLN A 231 10.87 11.20 17.64
CA GLN A 231 10.67 9.75 17.58
C GLN A 231 9.57 9.41 16.58
N ASP A 232 9.57 8.19 16.08
CA ASP A 232 8.53 7.66 15.20
C ASP A 232 7.15 7.86 15.85
N SER A 233 6.17 8.32 15.06
CA SER A 233 4.86 8.75 15.54
C SER A 233 3.74 8.30 14.61
N PHE A 234 2.66 7.76 15.17
CA PHE A 234 1.47 7.46 14.40
C PHE A 234 0.87 8.74 13.83
N TRP A 235 0.55 8.72 12.54
CA TRP A 235 0.07 9.90 11.83
C TRP A 235 -1.32 9.63 11.27
N VAL A 236 -2.31 10.36 11.81
CA VAL A 236 -3.68 10.35 11.31
C VAL A 236 -3.85 11.46 10.29
N ARG A 237 -4.25 11.12 9.06
CA ARG A 237 -4.36 12.06 7.93
C ARG A 237 -5.76 12.04 7.34
N PHE A 238 -6.34 13.22 7.17
CA PHE A 238 -7.61 13.41 6.45
C PHE A 238 -7.77 14.88 6.08
N ASN A 239 -8.70 15.17 5.19
CA ASN A 239 -9.18 16.51 4.89
C ASN A 239 -10.58 16.69 5.49
N LYS A 240 -10.76 17.57 6.48
CA LYS A 240 -12.07 17.74 7.13
C LYS A 240 -13.21 18.16 6.18
N GLU A 241 -12.87 18.82 5.08
CA GLU A 241 -13.82 19.35 4.10
C GLU A 241 -14.21 18.30 3.05
N GLN A 242 -13.31 17.38 2.70
CA GLN A 242 -13.49 16.41 1.62
C GLN A 242 -13.67 14.96 2.11
N ASP A 243 -13.00 14.57 3.20
CA ASP A 243 -12.93 13.20 3.72
C ASP A 243 -13.97 12.97 4.85
N ASN A 244 -13.76 11.91 5.65
CA ASN A 244 -14.62 11.59 6.79
C ASN A 244 -13.96 12.00 8.14
N PRO A 245 -14.27 13.18 8.68
CA PRO A 245 -13.67 13.63 9.94
C PRO A 245 -14.06 12.79 11.15
N ALA A 246 -15.18 12.05 11.10
CA ALA A 246 -15.56 11.14 12.19
C ALA A 246 -14.62 9.92 12.26
N VAL A 247 -14.19 9.39 11.11
CA VAL A 247 -13.15 8.34 11.07
C VAL A 247 -11.83 8.88 11.59
N GLY A 248 -11.44 10.08 11.16
CA GLY A 248 -10.23 10.76 11.65
C GLY A 248 -10.23 10.96 13.17
N ALA A 249 -11.35 11.43 13.73
CA ALA A 249 -11.51 11.61 15.17
C ALA A 249 -11.41 10.29 15.94
N ALA A 250 -12.04 9.22 15.43
CA ALA A 250 -11.96 7.89 16.05
C ALA A 250 -10.52 7.35 16.07
N LEU A 251 -9.75 7.56 15.01
CA LEU A 251 -8.33 7.21 14.95
C LEU A 251 -7.50 8.02 15.94
N ILE A 252 -7.68 9.35 15.99
CA ILE A 252 -6.98 10.23 16.94
C ILE A 252 -7.23 9.78 18.39
N GLU A 253 -8.49 9.49 18.73
CA GLU A 253 -8.85 9.01 20.06
C GLU A 253 -8.24 7.62 20.35
N ALA A 254 -8.22 6.71 19.38
CA ALA A 254 -7.64 5.39 19.53
C ALA A 254 -6.11 5.44 19.74
N VAL A 255 -5.40 6.26 18.98
CA VAL A 255 -3.95 6.46 19.17
C VAL A 255 -3.69 7.09 20.54
N SER A 256 -4.45 8.10 20.93
CA SER A 256 -4.33 8.73 22.26
C SER A 256 -4.52 7.72 23.41
N LYS A 257 -5.52 6.84 23.32
CA LYS A 257 -5.75 5.77 24.31
C LYS A 257 -4.62 4.75 24.40
N SER A 258 -3.90 4.51 23.29
CA SER A 258 -2.77 3.58 23.26
C SER A 258 -1.51 4.11 23.96
N GLY A 259 -1.45 5.42 24.25
CA GLY A 259 -0.28 6.07 24.84
C GLY A 259 0.93 6.15 23.90
N LEU A 260 0.72 5.89 22.60
CA LEU A 260 1.77 5.95 21.59
C LEU A 260 1.94 7.38 21.04
N PRO A 261 3.14 7.73 20.53
CA PRO A 261 3.38 9.05 19.95
C PRO A 261 2.47 9.26 18.74
N MET A 262 1.88 10.45 18.65
CA MET A 262 0.86 10.77 17.66
C MET A 262 1.06 12.15 17.07
N MET A 263 0.76 12.27 15.79
CA MET A 263 0.46 13.52 15.11
C MET A 263 -0.78 13.36 14.24
N HIS A 264 -1.41 14.47 13.86
CA HIS A 264 -2.51 14.46 12.92
C HIS A 264 -2.49 15.67 11.99
N SER A 265 -3.10 15.51 10.82
CA SER A 265 -3.27 16.57 9.83
C SER A 265 -4.68 16.51 9.26
N ASP A 266 -5.48 17.54 9.53
CA ASP A 266 -6.89 17.65 9.10
C ASP A 266 -7.07 18.43 7.77
N GLN A 267 -5.95 18.88 7.19
CA GLN A 267 -5.81 19.51 5.87
C GLN A 267 -4.94 18.65 4.93
N ALA A 268 -4.77 17.36 5.21
CA ALA A 268 -4.05 16.47 4.31
C ALA A 268 -4.78 16.33 2.97
N TYR A 269 -4.12 15.77 1.96
CA TYR A 269 -4.76 15.35 0.70
C TYR A 269 -5.59 16.45 0.02
N PRO A 270 -4.94 17.58 -0.37
CA PRO A 270 -5.62 18.56 -1.19
C PRO A 270 -6.05 17.90 -2.52
N ARG A 271 -7.15 18.39 -3.08
CA ARG A 271 -7.80 17.87 -4.29
C ARG A 271 -7.97 18.97 -5.31
N ASP A 272 -8.16 18.59 -6.58
CA ASP A 272 -8.30 19.52 -7.70
C ASP A 272 -7.09 20.48 -7.83
N THR A 273 -5.90 20.02 -7.48
CA THR A 273 -4.67 20.84 -7.46
C THR A 273 -3.90 20.76 -8.78
N GLY A 274 -4.13 19.70 -9.57
CA GLY A 274 -3.31 19.32 -10.71
C GLY A 274 -1.86 19.02 -10.31
N GLU A 275 -1.59 18.69 -9.05
CA GLU A 275 -0.23 18.48 -8.55
C GLU A 275 0.45 17.30 -9.23
N MET A 276 -0.29 16.22 -9.52
CA MET A 276 0.24 15.05 -10.23
C MET A 276 0.79 15.44 -11.60
N ARG A 277 0.00 16.13 -12.43
CA ARG A 277 0.44 16.61 -13.75
C ARG A 277 1.62 17.57 -13.64
N LYS A 278 1.62 18.47 -12.65
CA LYS A 278 2.75 19.38 -12.42
C LYS A 278 4.02 18.61 -12.07
N ALA A 279 3.93 17.60 -11.23
CA ALA A 279 5.06 16.73 -10.87
C ALA A 279 5.57 15.95 -12.08
N VAL A 280 4.69 15.37 -12.92
CA VAL A 280 5.05 14.71 -14.19
C VAL A 280 5.82 15.67 -15.10
N CYS A 281 5.33 16.89 -15.28
CA CYS A 281 5.98 17.91 -16.11
C CYS A 281 7.36 18.28 -15.55
N SER A 282 7.47 18.47 -14.24
CA SER A 282 8.74 18.81 -13.58
C SER A 282 9.78 17.69 -13.72
N LEU A 283 9.38 16.44 -13.47
CA LEU A 283 10.24 15.27 -13.68
C LEU A 283 10.71 15.18 -15.14
N SER A 284 9.78 15.34 -16.09
CA SER A 284 10.07 15.26 -17.52
C SER A 284 11.06 16.34 -17.97
N GLN A 285 10.94 17.56 -17.45
CA GLN A 285 11.89 18.63 -17.73
C GLN A 285 13.31 18.29 -17.26
N ARG A 286 13.45 17.76 -16.04
CA ARG A 286 14.75 17.31 -15.51
C ARG A 286 15.35 16.17 -16.34
N ILE A 287 14.54 15.23 -16.81
CA ILE A 287 14.99 14.16 -17.73
C ILE A 287 15.52 14.76 -19.04
N ILE A 288 14.80 15.72 -19.63
CA ILE A 288 15.20 16.39 -20.87
C ILE A 288 16.52 17.15 -20.68
N GLU A 289 16.68 17.85 -19.56
CA GLU A 289 17.91 18.57 -19.22
C GLU A 289 19.11 17.63 -19.13
N LEU A 290 18.98 16.52 -18.39
CA LEU A 290 20.01 15.49 -18.29
C LEU A 290 20.33 14.87 -19.66
N GLY A 291 19.31 14.63 -20.50
CA GLY A 291 19.49 14.15 -21.87
C GLY A 291 20.35 15.11 -22.71
N ARG A 292 20.07 16.42 -22.64
CA ARG A 292 20.87 17.45 -23.32
C ARG A 292 22.29 17.56 -22.76
N SER A 293 22.47 17.43 -21.45
CA SER A 293 23.80 17.40 -20.83
C SER A 293 24.60 16.21 -21.33
N LEU A 294 23.98 15.03 -21.50
CA LEU A 294 24.66 13.84 -22.00
C LEU A 294 25.20 14.03 -23.42
N GLU A 295 24.44 14.69 -24.31
CA GLU A 295 24.87 14.99 -25.69
C GLU A 295 26.15 15.85 -25.74
N GLN A 296 26.36 16.70 -24.73
CA GLN A 296 27.51 17.60 -24.64
C GLN A 296 28.73 16.93 -23.99
N CYS A 297 28.57 15.75 -23.37
CA CYS A 297 29.65 15.08 -22.65
C CYS A 297 30.69 14.48 -23.60
N VAL A 298 31.96 14.87 -23.41
CA VAL A 298 33.08 14.31 -24.19
C VAL A 298 33.69 13.10 -23.46
N THR A 299 33.94 13.24 -22.16
CA THR A 299 34.67 12.21 -21.39
C THR A 299 33.74 11.14 -20.84
N SER A 300 34.28 9.96 -20.52
CA SER A 300 33.51 8.91 -19.84
C SER A 300 33.09 9.32 -18.44
N ALA A 301 33.88 10.13 -17.73
CA ALA A 301 33.56 10.59 -16.38
C ALA A 301 32.28 11.46 -16.38
N ASP A 302 32.18 12.41 -17.31
CA ASP A 302 31.00 13.27 -17.45
C ASP A 302 29.76 12.45 -17.80
N LYS A 303 29.90 11.50 -18.75
CA LYS A 303 28.81 10.59 -19.14
C LYS A 303 28.31 9.76 -17.97
N VAL A 304 29.23 9.20 -17.17
CA VAL A 304 28.89 8.43 -15.98
C VAL A 304 28.13 9.29 -14.97
N GLN A 305 28.56 10.53 -14.74
CA GLN A 305 27.89 11.42 -13.80
C GLN A 305 26.44 11.74 -14.24
N VAL A 306 26.24 12.09 -15.50
CA VAL A 306 24.89 12.40 -16.02
C VAL A 306 23.96 11.18 -15.96
N ILE A 307 24.47 10.00 -16.31
CA ILE A 307 23.69 8.76 -16.22
C ILE A 307 23.38 8.40 -14.76
N ALA A 308 24.29 8.66 -13.82
CA ALA A 308 24.04 8.43 -12.40
C ALA A 308 22.93 9.33 -11.85
N GLU A 309 22.91 10.61 -12.23
CA GLU A 309 21.82 11.54 -11.87
C GLU A 309 20.47 11.10 -12.45
N LEU A 310 20.46 10.63 -13.71
CA LEU A 310 19.24 10.09 -14.32
C LEU A 310 18.76 8.83 -13.58
N ALA A 311 19.68 7.96 -13.16
CA ALA A 311 19.34 6.77 -12.39
C ALA A 311 18.72 7.14 -11.02
N LEU A 312 19.26 8.14 -10.31
CA LEU A 312 18.68 8.64 -9.07
C LEU A 312 17.27 9.19 -9.31
N LEU A 313 17.10 10.02 -10.34
CA LEU A 313 15.82 10.63 -10.70
C LEU A 313 14.74 9.57 -10.99
N VAL A 314 15.07 8.52 -11.75
CA VAL A 314 14.16 7.42 -12.08
C VAL A 314 13.89 6.52 -10.87
N SER A 315 14.90 6.24 -10.05
CA SER A 315 14.74 5.35 -8.88
C SER A 315 14.00 5.98 -7.70
N GLN A 316 13.82 7.30 -7.70
CA GLN A 316 13.25 8.03 -6.57
C GLN A 316 12.06 8.89 -6.99
N ASP A 317 12.30 10.00 -7.67
CA ASP A 317 11.26 10.99 -7.96
C ASP A 317 10.17 10.43 -8.89
N ALA A 318 10.51 9.49 -9.78
CA ALA A 318 9.54 8.87 -10.67
C ALA A 318 8.48 8.02 -9.92
N GLY A 319 8.80 7.52 -8.73
CA GLY A 319 7.80 6.84 -7.89
C GLY A 319 6.61 7.74 -7.56
N GLY A 320 6.87 9.04 -7.34
CA GLY A 320 5.84 10.02 -7.01
C GLY A 320 4.93 10.46 -8.14
N VAL A 321 5.13 9.96 -9.36
CA VAL A 321 4.31 10.33 -10.52
C VAL A 321 3.83 9.14 -11.35
N THR A 322 4.34 7.94 -11.07
CA THR A 322 3.96 6.71 -11.79
C THR A 322 2.92 5.89 -11.06
N TYR A 323 2.70 6.17 -9.77
CA TYR A 323 1.79 5.37 -8.95
C TYR A 323 0.31 5.66 -9.25
N MET A 324 -0.11 6.89 -9.57
CA MET A 324 -1.53 7.20 -9.77
C MET A 324 -1.79 8.12 -10.96
N SER A 325 -2.87 7.82 -11.70
CA SER A 325 -3.40 8.61 -12.80
C SER A 325 -3.88 10.00 -12.34
N ASP A 326 -3.57 11.04 -13.11
CA ASP A 326 -3.86 12.43 -12.74
C ASP A 326 -5.33 12.71 -12.39
N GLU A 327 -6.27 12.34 -13.26
CA GLU A 327 -7.69 12.62 -13.08
C GLU A 327 -8.24 11.92 -11.83
N LEU A 328 -7.73 10.73 -11.56
CA LEU A 328 -8.08 9.99 -10.36
C LEU A 328 -7.50 10.68 -9.12
N HIS A 329 -6.22 11.05 -9.16
CA HIS A 329 -5.55 11.74 -8.08
C HIS A 329 -6.27 13.04 -7.68
N ASP A 330 -6.77 13.83 -8.62
CA ASP A 330 -7.52 15.05 -8.27
C ASP A 330 -8.80 14.77 -7.47
N ILE A 331 -9.36 13.56 -7.56
CA ILE A 331 -10.61 13.17 -6.86
C ILE A 331 -10.33 12.42 -5.55
N VAL A 332 -9.37 11.50 -5.53
CA VAL A 332 -9.11 10.64 -4.36
C VAL A 332 -7.84 11.00 -3.60
N ALA A 333 -7.04 11.92 -4.15
CA ALA A 333 -5.71 12.31 -3.69
C ALA A 333 -4.73 11.13 -3.56
N GLY A 334 -3.48 11.41 -3.20
CA GLY A 334 -2.41 10.41 -3.09
C GLY A 334 -2.50 9.45 -1.90
N GLY A 335 -3.71 9.10 -1.45
CA GLY A 335 -3.94 7.96 -0.54
C GLY A 335 -5.17 7.16 -0.91
N GLY A 336 -5.70 7.35 -2.13
CA GLY A 336 -6.89 6.66 -2.61
C GLY A 336 -8.15 6.84 -1.75
N LEU A 337 -8.37 8.02 -1.17
CA LEU A 337 -9.52 8.30 -0.30
C LEU A 337 -10.73 8.72 -1.14
N VAL A 338 -11.73 7.83 -1.26
CA VAL A 338 -13.02 8.22 -1.83
C VAL A 338 -13.67 9.30 -0.94
N PRO A 339 -14.07 10.46 -1.48
CA PRO A 339 -14.59 11.57 -0.69
C PRO A 339 -15.69 11.17 0.29
N GLY A 340 -15.59 11.65 1.54
CA GLY A 340 -16.55 11.42 2.62
C GLY A 340 -16.49 10.06 3.30
N THR A 341 -15.63 9.15 2.84
CA THR A 341 -15.68 7.75 3.30
C THR A 341 -14.61 7.40 4.32
N ALA A 342 -13.45 8.05 4.29
CA ALA A 342 -12.27 7.53 4.97
C ALA A 342 -11.43 8.57 5.71
N ALA A 343 -10.51 8.06 6.54
CA ALA A 343 -9.32 8.73 7.02
C ALA A 343 -8.18 7.70 7.08
N VAL A 344 -6.95 8.19 7.06
CA VAL A 344 -5.73 7.36 6.98
C VAL A 344 -5.05 7.24 8.33
N LEU A 345 -4.61 6.03 8.67
CA LEU A 345 -3.64 5.75 9.72
C LEU A 345 -2.31 5.32 9.08
N SER A 346 -1.23 6.03 9.41
CA SER A 346 0.13 5.76 8.95
C SER A 346 1.14 5.88 10.11
N LEU A 347 2.42 5.58 9.86
CA LEU A 347 3.50 5.71 10.86
C LEU A 347 4.61 6.60 10.28
N ALA A 348 4.74 7.80 10.82
CA ALA A 348 5.78 8.74 10.45
C ALA A 348 7.10 8.36 11.14
N VAL A 349 8.16 8.25 10.36
CA VAL A 349 9.51 7.85 10.80
C VAL A 349 10.32 9.10 11.13
N SER A 350 11.06 9.13 12.24
CA SER A 350 11.90 10.30 12.58
C SER A 350 13.14 10.42 11.69
N GLN A 351 13.76 11.61 11.69
CA GLN A 351 15.06 11.83 11.06
C GLN A 351 16.12 10.82 11.52
N SER A 352 16.20 10.59 12.84
CA SER A 352 17.18 9.68 13.42
C SER A 352 16.97 8.22 12.96
N THR A 353 15.72 7.79 12.82
CA THR A 353 15.39 6.45 12.35
C THR A 353 15.71 6.28 10.87
N ILE A 354 15.35 7.24 10.01
CA ILE A 354 15.63 7.12 8.56
C ILE A 354 17.12 7.21 8.25
N GLU A 355 17.90 7.98 9.02
CA GLU A 355 19.35 8.03 8.86
C GLU A 355 20.03 6.69 9.15
N GLN A 356 19.47 5.90 10.07
CA GLN A 356 19.97 4.57 10.40
C GLN A 356 19.52 3.51 9.40
N THR A 357 18.23 3.52 9.04
CA THR A 357 17.60 2.46 8.24
C THR A 357 17.70 2.70 6.73
N LYS A 358 17.83 3.96 6.30
CA LYS A 358 17.81 4.45 4.91
C LYS A 358 16.49 4.26 4.17
N ILE A 359 15.82 3.14 4.40
CA ILE A 359 14.47 2.84 3.96
C ILE A 359 13.72 2.26 5.16
N PRO A 360 12.51 2.72 5.49
CA PRO A 360 11.74 2.15 6.58
C PRO A 360 11.47 0.66 6.36
N GLU A 361 11.44 -0.10 7.45
CA GLU A 361 10.99 -1.49 7.48
C GLU A 361 9.83 -1.61 8.47
N PHE A 362 8.71 -2.16 8.01
CA PHE A 362 7.54 -2.41 8.83
C PHE A 362 7.70 -3.69 9.65
N SER A 363 7.74 -3.55 10.97
CA SER A 363 8.01 -4.66 11.87
C SER A 363 6.74 -5.35 12.40
N SER A 364 6.91 -6.53 12.98
CA SER A 364 5.82 -7.20 13.71
C SER A 364 5.32 -6.41 14.93
N GLN A 365 6.17 -5.57 15.53
CA GLN A 365 5.77 -4.70 16.64
C GLN A 365 4.93 -3.53 16.12
N ASP A 366 5.29 -2.96 14.96
CA ASP A 366 4.49 -1.94 14.29
C ASP A 366 3.10 -2.49 13.97
N ALA A 367 3.02 -3.71 13.38
CA ALA A 367 1.76 -4.38 13.10
C ALA A 367 0.87 -4.55 14.34
N LYS A 368 1.44 -4.95 15.49
CA LYS A 368 0.68 -5.05 16.75
C LYS A 368 0.09 -3.70 17.17
N ASN A 369 0.88 -2.64 17.07
CA ASN A 369 0.43 -1.29 17.42
C ASN A 369 -0.69 -0.81 16.48
N TYR A 370 -0.52 -0.98 15.17
CA TYR A 370 -1.55 -0.72 14.16
C TYR A 370 -2.85 -1.48 14.44
N LEU A 371 -2.76 -2.79 14.72
CA LEU A 371 -3.92 -3.64 15.01
C LEU A 371 -4.68 -3.14 16.25
N ASN A 372 -3.97 -2.81 17.33
CA ASN A 372 -4.58 -2.29 18.56
C ASN A 372 -5.32 -0.98 18.29
N ILE A 373 -4.67 -0.03 17.62
CA ILE A 373 -5.27 1.27 17.27
C ILE A 373 -6.49 1.07 16.37
N THR A 374 -6.38 0.25 15.33
CA THR A 374 -7.48 -0.02 14.38
C THR A 374 -8.68 -0.64 15.11
N CYS A 375 -8.43 -1.65 15.95
CA CYS A 375 -9.47 -2.31 16.73
C CYS A 375 -10.20 -1.36 17.68
N ASP A 376 -9.47 -0.44 18.33
CA ASP A 376 -10.08 0.54 19.23
C ASP A 376 -10.81 1.65 18.46
N ALA A 377 -10.25 2.11 17.33
CA ALA A 377 -10.92 3.06 16.45
C ALA A 377 -12.24 2.51 15.91
N LEU A 378 -12.29 1.23 15.53
CA LEU A 378 -13.53 0.58 15.09
C LEU A 378 -14.61 0.56 16.18
N LYS A 379 -14.26 0.35 17.46
CA LYS A 379 -15.22 0.43 18.57
C LYS A 379 -15.77 1.86 18.76
N ILE A 380 -14.87 2.84 18.72
CA ILE A 380 -15.22 4.26 18.89
C ILE A 380 -16.15 4.66 17.74
N LEU A 381 -15.78 4.29 16.52
CA LEU A 381 -16.53 4.60 15.32
C LEU A 381 -17.89 3.89 15.29
N ALA A 382 -17.97 2.61 15.69
CA ALA A 382 -19.24 1.89 15.77
C ALA A 382 -20.22 2.55 16.76
N SER A 383 -19.70 3.09 17.87
CA SER A 383 -20.51 3.80 18.87
C SER A 383 -21.05 5.15 18.35
N ASN A 384 -20.47 5.70 17.28
CA ASN A 384 -20.87 6.96 16.66
C ASN A 384 -21.06 6.83 15.14
N VAL A 385 -21.49 5.65 14.67
CA VAL A 385 -21.51 5.32 13.24
C VAL A 385 -22.43 6.22 12.45
N GLN A 386 -23.55 6.65 13.05
CA GLN A 386 -24.51 7.56 12.42
C GLN A 386 -23.84 8.87 12.01
N HIS A 387 -22.95 9.42 12.85
CA HIS A 387 -22.22 10.63 12.52
C HIS A 387 -21.24 10.41 11.35
N ALA A 388 -20.55 9.27 11.32
CA ALA A 388 -19.66 8.93 10.21
C ALA A 388 -20.43 8.72 8.90
N GLN A 389 -21.63 8.15 8.96
CA GLN A 389 -22.49 7.92 7.79
C GLN A 389 -22.98 9.21 7.13
N LEU A 390 -23.15 10.31 7.89
CA LEU A 390 -23.56 11.60 7.32
C LEU A 390 -22.59 12.08 6.23
N TYR A 391 -21.30 11.79 6.36
CA TYR A 391 -20.29 12.23 5.41
C TYR A 391 -20.28 11.42 4.11
N LEU A 392 -20.92 10.25 4.06
CA LEU A 392 -20.94 9.40 2.87
C LEU A 392 -21.64 10.05 1.68
N GLU A 393 -22.49 11.06 1.91
CA GLU A 393 -23.11 11.84 0.83
C GLU A 393 -22.06 12.53 -0.08
N ARG A 394 -20.88 12.85 0.46
CA ARG A 394 -19.78 13.48 -0.30
C ARG A 394 -19.23 12.55 -1.39
N LYS A 395 -19.48 11.24 -1.31
CA LYS A 395 -19.11 10.23 -2.33
C LYS A 395 -19.71 10.54 -3.70
N GLN A 396 -20.75 11.38 -3.79
CA GLN A 396 -21.34 11.82 -5.07
C GLN A 396 -20.30 12.46 -6.03
N LYS A 397 -19.19 13.01 -5.51
CA LYS A 397 -18.08 13.51 -6.33
C LYS A 397 -17.30 12.39 -7.05
N PHE A 398 -17.36 11.16 -6.55
CA PHE A 398 -16.70 9.99 -7.13
C PHE A 398 -17.60 9.33 -8.18
N ILE A 399 -17.52 9.82 -9.42
CA ILE A 399 -18.35 9.35 -10.53
C ILE A 399 -17.68 8.13 -11.19
N LYS A 400 -18.03 6.92 -10.72
CA LYS A 400 -17.45 5.64 -11.19
C LYS A 400 -17.39 5.51 -12.71
N GLU A 401 -18.49 5.80 -13.42
CA GLU A 401 -18.56 5.65 -14.88
C GLU A 401 -17.55 6.52 -15.65
N HIS A 402 -17.20 7.69 -15.10
CA HIS A 402 -16.20 8.55 -15.69
C HIS A 402 -14.80 7.97 -15.50
N LEU A 403 -14.53 7.45 -14.31
CA LEU A 403 -13.22 6.93 -13.90
C LEU A 403 -12.93 5.53 -14.43
N GLU A 404 -13.94 4.69 -14.62
CA GLU A 404 -13.76 3.35 -15.21
C GLU A 404 -13.23 3.42 -16.65
N ARG A 405 -13.44 4.55 -17.35
CA ARG A 405 -12.84 4.78 -18.67
C ARG A 405 -11.32 4.87 -18.60
N LEU A 406 -10.77 5.38 -17.49
CA LEU A 406 -9.33 5.46 -17.26
C LEU A 406 -8.72 4.07 -17.07
N SER A 407 -9.48 3.13 -16.48
CA SER A 407 -9.06 1.75 -16.24
C SER A 407 -9.17 0.83 -17.46
N SER A 408 -9.73 1.32 -18.58
CA SER A 408 -10.06 0.53 -19.77
C SER A 408 -9.12 0.74 -20.97
N VAL A 409 -8.01 1.48 -20.78
CA VAL A 409 -7.04 1.82 -21.83
C VAL A 409 -5.80 0.94 -21.76
#